data_AF-A0A7C4CJI0-F1
#
_entry.id   AF-A0A7C4CJI0-F1
#
_cell.length_a   1.000
_cell.length_b   1.000
_cell.length_c   1.000
_cell.angle_alpha   90.00
_cell.angle_beta   90.00
_cell.angle_gamma   90.00
#
_symmetry.space_group_name_H-M   'P 1'
#
loop_
_entity.id
_entity.type
_entity.pdbx_description
1 polymer ?
#
loop_
_entity_poly.entity_id
_entity_poly.type
_entity_poly.pdbx_seq_one_letter_code
_entity_poly.pdbx_strand_id
1 'polypeptide(L)'
;MKAVLIVCDGMGDRPTKTLNNLTPLQAANAPTFNRIASLGESGIMDIISPGQPPGSDTAHLAIFGYDPYTQYSGRGAYEALGAGLNLRPGDVAFRCNFATINEEGVVIDRRAGRISTEEARILAEALRDLVLEDVEALFTPTTEHRGVLVLRGDKLSRMVSDIDVHEVGVRIGKPRPLDDSIEAEHTAKILEEFVTKTRRILENHPLNKERVAKGLRPANAVLPRGAGTLPNVKPFKEIWDMKTAAIAGGALYKGVARALGFDLIEVPDATGTVNTNLKGKIKHATDALKTYDFIFLHIKATDTVSHDKNPVKKKEVIEWISREITPLVDMVEAEEYYLILTADHTTPSEVGEHRGDPVPVAIMGPDVRRDWIEKFDELSCSRGGLSRIRGTDLMKILMNYLGKVPLFGE
;
A
#
# COMPACT_ATOMS: atom_id res chain seq x y z
N MET A 1 21.66 -11.41 -13.50
CA MET A 1 20.36 -11.24 -14.20
C MET A 1 19.50 -10.28 -13.42
N LYS A 2 18.64 -9.50 -14.08
CA LYS A 2 17.84 -8.45 -13.46
C LYS A 2 16.36 -8.74 -13.60
N ALA A 3 15.56 -8.18 -12.70
CA ALA A 3 14.11 -8.35 -12.72
C ALA A 3 13.35 -7.08 -12.33
N VAL A 4 12.15 -6.93 -12.89
CA VAL A 4 11.21 -5.87 -12.55
C VAL A 4 9.89 -6.49 -12.09
N LEU A 5 9.40 -6.09 -10.92
CA LEU A 5 8.06 -6.40 -10.46
C LEU A 5 7.17 -5.16 -10.63
N ILE A 6 6.20 -5.22 -11.54
CA ILE A 6 5.18 -4.21 -11.74
C ILE A 6 3.90 -4.64 -11.02
N VAL A 7 3.49 -3.85 -10.02
CA VAL A 7 2.24 -4.03 -9.30
C VAL A 7 1.29 -2.90 -9.63
N CYS A 8 0.21 -3.22 -10.33
CA CYS A 8 -0.93 -2.34 -10.55
C CYS A 8 -1.94 -2.56 -9.42
N ASP A 9 -1.95 -1.65 -8.47
CA ASP A 9 -2.66 -1.79 -7.20
C ASP A 9 -4.18 -1.98 -7.40
N GLY A 10 -4.79 -2.96 -6.75
CA GLY A 10 -6.23 -3.20 -6.86
C GLY A 10 -6.74 -3.46 -8.28
N MET A 11 -5.88 -3.83 -9.24
CA MET A 11 -6.23 -3.92 -10.65
C MET A 11 -7.24 -5.05 -10.96
N GLY A 12 -7.22 -6.14 -10.19
CA GLY A 12 -8.22 -7.21 -10.32
C GLY A 12 -9.64 -6.69 -10.08
N ASP A 13 -10.61 -7.28 -10.78
CA ASP A 13 -12.01 -6.87 -10.71
C ASP A 13 -12.98 -8.04 -10.91
N ARG A 14 -14.27 -7.72 -10.90
CA ARG A 14 -15.37 -8.61 -11.29
C ARG A 14 -16.03 -8.09 -12.57
N PRO A 15 -16.80 -8.92 -13.28
CA PRO A 15 -17.66 -8.46 -14.35
C PRO A 15 -18.52 -7.28 -13.93
N THR A 16 -18.53 -6.23 -14.73
CA THR A 16 -19.30 -5.00 -14.46
C THR A 16 -20.38 -4.79 -15.51
N LYS A 17 -21.57 -4.33 -15.09
CA LYS A 17 -22.69 -4.12 -16.01
C LYS A 17 -22.39 -3.02 -17.02
N THR A 18 -21.69 -1.98 -16.58
CA THR A 18 -21.31 -0.82 -17.41
C THR A 18 -20.30 -1.17 -18.51
N LEU A 19 -19.61 -2.30 -18.41
CA LEU A 19 -18.67 -2.81 -19.41
C LEU A 19 -19.18 -4.12 -20.06
N ASN A 20 -20.50 -4.26 -20.23
CA ASN A 20 -21.12 -5.42 -20.88
C ASN A 20 -20.78 -6.77 -20.21
N ASN A 21 -20.72 -6.79 -18.87
CA ASN A 21 -20.33 -7.94 -18.05
C ASN A 21 -18.88 -8.42 -18.31
N LEU A 22 -18.00 -7.51 -18.74
CA LEU A 22 -16.55 -7.71 -18.73
C LEU A 22 -15.95 -7.08 -17.48
N THR A 23 -14.79 -7.58 -17.05
CA THR A 23 -13.94 -6.84 -16.12
C THR A 23 -13.31 -5.63 -16.82
N PRO A 24 -12.85 -4.60 -16.10
CA PRO A 24 -12.09 -3.51 -16.69
C PRO A 24 -10.82 -3.95 -17.42
N LEU A 25 -10.15 -5.03 -16.99
CA LEU A 25 -9.01 -5.62 -17.72
C LEU A 25 -9.46 -6.20 -19.07
N GLN A 26 -10.53 -6.98 -19.10
CA GLN A 26 -11.09 -7.57 -20.32
C GLN A 26 -11.60 -6.54 -21.32
N ALA A 27 -12.17 -5.44 -20.82
CA ALA A 27 -12.70 -4.36 -21.65
C ALA A 27 -11.63 -3.38 -22.16
N ALA A 28 -10.45 -3.35 -21.52
CA ALA A 28 -9.38 -2.42 -21.84
C ALA A 28 -8.61 -2.83 -23.11
N ASN A 29 -8.28 -1.85 -23.95
CA ASN A 29 -7.24 -2.04 -24.97
C ASN A 29 -5.84 -1.91 -24.33
N ALA A 30 -5.30 -3.03 -23.84
CA ALA A 30 -4.01 -3.10 -23.14
C ALA A 30 -2.96 -3.94 -23.90
N PRO A 31 -2.47 -3.48 -25.07
CA PRO A 31 -1.60 -4.28 -25.93
C PRO A 31 -0.27 -4.67 -25.26
N THR A 32 0.26 -3.82 -24.38
CA THR A 32 1.52 -4.11 -23.68
C THR A 32 1.34 -5.15 -22.59
N PHE A 33 0.18 -5.15 -21.90
CA PHE A 33 -0.12 -6.21 -20.94
C PHE A 33 -0.29 -7.54 -21.66
N ASN A 34 -1.00 -7.54 -22.79
CA ASN A 34 -1.17 -8.71 -23.65
C ASN A 34 0.17 -9.23 -24.18
N ARG A 35 1.11 -8.35 -24.55
CA ARG A 35 2.48 -8.73 -24.94
C ARG A 35 3.25 -9.39 -23.81
N ILE A 36 3.13 -8.88 -22.58
CA ILE A 36 3.77 -9.51 -21.41
C ILE A 36 3.23 -10.94 -21.20
N ALA A 37 1.92 -11.13 -21.32
CA ALA A 37 1.30 -12.45 -21.23
C ALA A 37 1.76 -13.38 -22.37
N SER A 38 1.74 -12.91 -23.63
CA SER A 38 2.05 -13.74 -24.80
C SER A 38 3.53 -14.11 -24.94
N LEU A 39 4.42 -13.34 -24.33
CA LEU A 39 5.85 -13.63 -24.28
C LEU A 39 6.27 -14.34 -22.98
N GLY A 40 5.32 -14.70 -22.11
CA GLY A 40 5.57 -15.19 -20.77
C GLY A 40 4.76 -16.41 -20.35
N GLU A 41 4.82 -16.73 -19.06
CA GLU A 41 4.02 -17.74 -18.37
C GLU A 41 3.02 -17.01 -17.46
N SER A 42 1.73 -17.28 -17.63
CA SER A 42 0.63 -16.59 -16.95
C SER A 42 -0.04 -17.49 -15.91
N GLY A 43 -0.77 -16.89 -14.96
CA GLY A 43 -1.54 -17.60 -13.95
C GLY A 43 -2.45 -16.67 -13.15
N ILE A 44 -3.03 -17.21 -12.08
CA ILE A 44 -3.76 -16.43 -11.07
C ILE A 44 -3.15 -16.64 -9.68
N MET A 45 -3.24 -15.61 -8.85
CA MET A 45 -2.58 -15.57 -7.55
C MET A 45 -3.57 -15.21 -6.44
N ASP A 46 -3.74 -16.12 -5.47
CA ASP A 46 -4.35 -15.77 -4.19
C ASP A 46 -3.31 -15.08 -3.33
N ILE A 47 -3.50 -13.79 -3.07
CA ILE A 47 -2.49 -12.99 -2.38
C ILE A 47 -2.17 -13.54 -0.99
N ILE A 48 -3.21 -13.93 -0.25
CA ILE A 48 -3.07 -14.55 1.09
C ILE A 48 -3.50 -16.01 1.02
N SER A 49 -4.78 -16.22 0.73
CA SER A 49 -5.41 -17.53 0.60
C SER A 49 -6.73 -17.39 -0.19
N PRO A 50 -7.27 -18.48 -0.76
CA PRO A 50 -8.52 -18.44 -1.51
C PRO A 50 -9.65 -17.75 -0.73
N GLY A 51 -10.19 -16.67 -1.31
CA GLY A 51 -11.34 -15.96 -0.74
C GLY A 51 -11.03 -15.00 0.40
N GLN A 52 -9.77 -14.87 0.83
CA GLN A 52 -9.36 -13.95 1.90
C GLN A 52 -8.97 -12.56 1.34
N PRO A 53 -9.72 -11.49 1.63
CA PRO A 53 -9.31 -10.14 1.24
C PRO A 53 -8.04 -9.70 2.00
N PRO A 54 -6.99 -9.20 1.32
CA PRO A 54 -5.82 -8.63 1.98
C PRO A 54 -5.95 -7.12 2.24
N GLY A 55 -5.22 -6.64 3.26
CA GLY A 55 -4.78 -5.24 3.30
C GLY A 55 -3.56 -5.06 2.40
N SER A 56 -3.36 -3.87 1.82
CA SER A 56 -2.25 -3.64 0.87
C SER A 56 -0.87 -3.86 1.50
N ASP A 57 -0.71 -3.67 2.82
CA ASP A 57 0.52 -4.03 3.56
C ASP A 57 0.76 -5.54 3.54
N THR A 58 -0.21 -6.32 4.02
CA THR A 58 -0.13 -7.79 4.05
C THR A 58 0.03 -8.38 2.65
N ALA A 59 -0.60 -7.77 1.64
CA ALA A 59 -0.47 -8.18 0.25
C ALA A 59 0.96 -8.06 -0.27
N HIS A 60 1.61 -6.92 -0.02
CA HIS A 60 2.97 -6.69 -0.47
C HIS A 60 3.97 -7.57 0.27
N LEU A 61 3.80 -7.80 1.58
CA LEU A 61 4.62 -8.79 2.30
C LEU A 61 4.53 -10.17 1.63
N ALA A 62 3.31 -10.64 1.35
CA ALA A 62 3.09 -11.92 0.68
C ALA A 62 3.76 -11.95 -0.70
N ILE A 63 3.54 -10.91 -1.53
CA ILE A 63 4.15 -10.79 -2.86
C ILE A 63 5.66 -10.82 -2.81
N PHE A 64 6.30 -10.27 -1.78
CA PHE A 64 7.76 -10.32 -1.60
C PHE A 64 8.27 -11.63 -0.98
N GLY A 65 7.40 -12.62 -0.77
CA GLY A 65 7.75 -13.95 -0.27
C GLY A 65 7.73 -14.11 1.25
N TYR A 66 7.21 -13.11 1.99
CA TYR A 66 7.11 -13.13 3.45
C TYR A 66 5.72 -13.61 3.87
N ASP A 67 5.64 -14.37 4.96
CA ASP A 67 4.36 -14.86 5.46
C ASP A 67 3.63 -13.76 6.27
N PRO A 68 2.52 -13.20 5.76
CA PRO A 68 1.81 -12.13 6.45
C PRO A 68 1.16 -12.60 7.76
N TYR A 69 0.89 -13.89 7.95
CA TYR A 69 0.29 -14.38 9.19
C TYR A 69 1.25 -14.32 10.37
N THR A 70 2.54 -14.50 10.12
CA THR A 70 3.57 -14.58 11.15
C THR A 70 4.44 -13.33 11.22
N GLN A 71 4.60 -12.60 10.11
CA GLN A 71 5.57 -11.50 10.00
C GLN A 71 4.92 -10.11 9.96
N TYR A 72 3.59 -10.01 9.85
CA TYR A 72 2.92 -8.72 9.86
C TYR A 72 2.92 -8.10 11.26
N SER A 73 3.52 -6.91 11.37
CA SER A 73 3.66 -6.20 12.64
C SER A 73 2.68 -5.03 12.82
N GLY A 74 1.67 -4.90 11.95
CA GLY A 74 0.68 -3.83 11.99
C GLY A 74 0.98 -2.65 11.07
N ARG A 75 -0.07 -2.05 10.52
CA ARG A 75 -0.01 -1.06 9.42
C ARG A 75 0.77 0.20 9.77
N GLY A 76 0.59 0.71 10.98
CA GLY A 76 1.13 1.99 11.43
C GLY A 76 2.66 2.01 11.35
N ALA A 77 3.31 0.86 11.56
CA ALA A 77 4.75 0.74 11.41
C ALA A 77 5.21 0.97 9.97
N TYR A 78 4.53 0.37 9.01
CA TYR A 78 4.83 0.56 7.58
C TYR A 78 4.54 2.00 7.14
N GLU A 79 3.42 2.59 7.57
CA GLU A 79 3.15 4.01 7.27
C GLU A 79 4.23 4.93 7.85
N ALA A 80 4.74 4.66 9.07
CA ALA A 80 5.83 5.42 9.68
C ALA A 80 7.14 5.33 8.89
N LEU A 81 7.58 4.11 8.55
CA LEU A 81 8.78 3.88 7.75
C LEU A 81 8.68 4.57 6.38
N GLY A 82 7.48 4.52 5.78
CA GLY A 82 7.15 5.15 4.50
C GLY A 82 7.06 6.67 4.55
N ALA A 83 6.73 7.24 5.71
CA ALA A 83 6.77 8.67 5.97
C ALA A 83 8.19 9.19 6.27
N GLY A 84 9.21 8.33 6.19
CA GLY A 84 10.60 8.70 6.44
C GLY A 84 11.03 8.52 7.89
N LEU A 85 10.13 8.14 8.80
CA LEU A 85 10.41 8.02 10.23
C LEU A 85 11.22 6.76 10.54
N ASN A 86 12.11 6.88 11.51
CA ASN A 86 12.87 5.74 12.04
C ASN A 86 12.17 5.21 13.31
N LEU A 87 11.75 3.96 13.25
CA LEU A 87 11.20 3.23 14.39
C LEU A 87 12.32 2.54 15.16
N ARG A 88 12.21 2.55 16.49
CA ARG A 88 13.08 1.83 17.43
C ARG A 88 12.34 0.59 17.94
N PRO A 89 13.08 -0.43 18.42
CA PRO A 89 12.47 -1.49 19.22
C PRO A 89 11.68 -0.88 20.39
N GLY A 90 10.42 -1.30 20.56
CA GLY A 90 9.50 -0.77 21.57
C GLY A 90 8.56 0.33 21.08
N ASP A 91 8.87 1.04 19.98
CA ASP A 91 7.97 2.06 19.43
C ASP A 91 6.66 1.43 18.93
N VAL A 92 5.54 2.13 19.17
CA VAL A 92 4.22 1.78 18.62
C VAL A 92 3.76 2.89 17.69
N ALA A 93 3.56 2.56 16.43
CA ALA A 93 3.14 3.49 15.39
C ALA A 93 1.70 3.25 14.97
N PHE A 94 1.01 4.32 14.59
CA PHE A 94 -0.37 4.31 14.12
C PHE A 94 -0.45 5.09 12.81
N ARG A 95 -1.29 4.58 11.89
CA ARG A 95 -1.81 5.43 10.83
C ARG A 95 -2.85 6.36 11.45
N CYS A 96 -2.83 7.62 11.09
CA CYS A 96 -3.79 8.61 11.57
C CYS A 96 -4.50 9.30 10.40
N ASN A 97 -5.74 9.72 10.64
CA ASN A 97 -6.40 10.70 9.79
C ASN A 97 -6.77 11.93 10.63
N PHE A 98 -6.56 13.14 10.10
CA PHE A 98 -7.31 14.31 10.51
C PHE A 98 -8.78 14.14 10.13
N ALA A 99 -9.67 14.43 11.06
CA ALA A 99 -11.10 14.24 10.91
C ALA A 99 -11.89 15.41 11.51
N THR A 100 -13.16 15.45 11.15
CA THR A 100 -14.17 16.34 11.74
C THR A 100 -15.05 15.53 12.67
N ILE A 101 -15.09 15.91 13.94
CA ILE A 101 -15.94 15.32 14.97
C ILE A 101 -16.81 16.43 15.59
N ASN A 102 -18.08 16.15 15.85
CA ASN A 102 -18.96 17.12 16.53
C ASN A 102 -18.74 17.14 18.05
N GLU A 103 -19.43 18.03 18.76
CA GLU A 103 -19.33 18.17 20.22
C GLU A 103 -19.65 16.86 20.98
N GLU A 104 -20.56 16.04 20.44
CA GLU A 104 -20.97 14.76 21.01
C GLU A 104 -19.95 13.62 20.79
N GLY A 105 -18.88 13.87 20.01
CA GLY A 105 -17.88 12.85 19.67
C GLY A 105 -18.23 12.00 18.45
N VAL A 106 -19.24 12.40 17.66
CA VAL A 106 -19.65 11.73 16.43
C VAL A 106 -18.78 12.17 15.25
N VAL A 107 -18.25 11.20 14.51
CA VAL A 107 -17.46 11.46 13.31
C VAL A 107 -18.37 11.97 12.21
N ILE A 108 -18.16 13.21 11.77
CA ILE A 108 -18.92 13.86 10.69
C ILE A 108 -18.21 13.70 9.35
N ASP A 109 -16.88 13.73 9.36
CA ASP A 109 -16.05 13.50 8.17
C ASP A 109 -14.72 12.89 8.58
N ARG A 110 -14.41 11.69 8.07
CA ARG A 110 -13.19 10.94 8.39
C ARG A 110 -11.91 11.53 7.78
N ARG A 111 -12.03 12.55 6.93
CA ARG A 111 -10.95 13.16 6.16
C ARG A 111 -10.93 14.69 6.28
N ALA A 112 -11.81 15.27 7.10
CA ALA A 112 -11.97 16.72 7.27
C ALA A 112 -12.08 17.48 5.93
N GLY A 113 -12.89 16.96 5.00
CA GLY A 113 -13.05 17.53 3.66
C GLY A 113 -11.83 17.36 2.75
N ARG A 114 -10.98 16.35 3.00
CA ARG A 114 -9.65 16.20 2.38
C ARG A 114 -8.83 17.48 2.53
N ILE A 115 -8.61 17.89 3.78
CA ILE A 115 -7.75 19.03 4.13
C ILE A 115 -6.44 18.99 3.35
N SER A 116 -5.96 20.16 2.91
CA SER A 116 -4.72 20.25 2.14
C SER A 116 -3.52 19.83 3.00
N THR A 117 -2.47 19.30 2.35
CA THR A 117 -1.23 18.91 3.06
C THR A 117 -0.60 20.09 3.80
N GLU A 118 -0.67 21.31 3.26
CA GLU A 118 -0.09 22.50 3.90
C GLU A 118 -0.85 22.88 5.17
N GLU A 119 -2.18 22.88 5.12
CA GLU A 119 -3.00 23.11 6.32
C GLU A 119 -2.80 22.00 7.37
N ALA A 120 -2.71 20.74 6.94
CA ALA A 120 -2.42 19.62 7.83
C ALA A 120 -1.05 19.76 8.52
N ARG A 121 -0.05 20.32 7.82
CA ARG A 121 1.28 20.63 8.38
C ARG A 121 1.21 21.68 9.49
N ILE A 122 0.42 22.74 9.29
CA ILE A 122 0.20 23.78 10.31
C ILE A 122 -0.45 23.17 11.55
N LEU A 123 -1.48 22.32 11.38
CA LEU A 123 -2.15 21.67 12.51
C LEU A 123 -1.24 20.69 13.24
N ALA A 124 -0.42 19.92 12.52
CA ALA A 124 0.54 19.00 13.14
C ALA A 124 1.61 19.74 13.96
N GLU A 125 2.05 20.92 13.51
CA GLU A 125 3.00 21.75 14.24
C GLU A 125 2.47 22.13 15.62
N ALA A 126 1.17 22.45 15.71
CA ALA A 126 0.52 22.75 16.99
C ALA A 126 0.47 21.55 17.95
N LEU A 127 0.76 20.33 17.48
CA LEU A 127 0.80 19.11 18.28
C LEU A 127 2.24 18.71 18.67
N ARG A 128 3.27 19.43 18.22
CA ARG A 128 4.68 19.04 18.42
C ARG A 128 5.08 18.95 19.90
N ASP A 129 4.65 19.91 20.70
CA ASP A 129 5.02 20.02 22.12
C ASP A 129 4.07 19.25 23.04
N LEU A 130 3.34 18.26 22.48
CA LEU A 130 2.41 17.44 23.23
C LEU A 130 3.18 16.49 24.16
N VAL A 131 3.07 16.72 25.46
CA VAL A 131 3.59 15.80 26.48
C VAL A 131 2.51 14.79 26.86
N LEU A 132 2.81 13.48 26.78
CA LEU A 132 1.95 12.38 27.23
C LEU A 132 2.67 11.59 28.33
N GLU A 133 2.39 11.90 29.60
CA GLU A 133 3.03 11.25 30.76
C GLU A 133 4.55 10.97 30.56
N ASP A 134 4.94 9.70 30.46
CA ASP A 134 6.30 9.18 30.25
C ASP A 134 6.61 8.79 28.79
N VAL A 135 5.72 9.11 27.85
CA VAL A 135 5.76 8.73 26.43
C VAL A 135 5.90 9.95 25.53
N GLU A 136 6.86 9.90 24.62
CA GLU A 136 7.02 10.87 23.52
C GLU A 136 6.03 10.56 22.40
N ALA A 137 5.27 11.56 21.94
CA ALA A 137 4.33 11.45 20.83
C ALA A 137 4.82 12.21 19.61
N LEU A 138 5.27 11.48 18.59
CA LEU A 138 5.74 12.05 17.33
C LEU A 138 4.62 11.97 16.29
N PHE A 139 3.95 13.09 16.03
CA PHE A 139 2.92 13.17 15.00
C PHE A 139 3.44 13.84 13.73
N THR A 140 3.43 13.11 12.61
CA THR A 140 3.91 13.60 11.30
C THR A 140 2.79 13.53 10.27
N PRO A 141 2.37 14.66 9.66
CA PRO A 141 1.42 14.66 8.56
C PRO A 141 2.09 14.15 7.27
N THR A 142 1.34 13.51 6.40
CA THR A 142 1.84 12.97 5.13
C THR A 142 1.14 13.64 3.95
N THR A 143 0.13 12.99 3.36
CA THR A 143 -0.63 13.52 2.21
C THR A 143 -2.06 13.81 2.61
N GLU A 144 -2.52 15.04 2.34
CA GLU A 144 -3.85 15.52 2.70
C GLU A 144 -4.14 15.31 4.21
N HIS A 145 -5.25 14.64 4.52
CA HIS A 145 -5.73 14.30 5.86
C HIS A 145 -4.89 13.24 6.57
N ARG A 146 -3.93 12.59 5.91
CA ARG A 146 -3.23 11.43 6.48
C ARG A 146 -2.05 11.88 7.34
N GLY A 147 -1.78 11.14 8.40
CA GLY A 147 -0.61 11.31 9.25
C GLY A 147 -0.17 9.99 9.86
N VAL A 148 0.92 10.06 10.59
CA VAL A 148 1.47 8.95 11.38
C VAL A 148 1.71 9.46 12.80
N LEU A 149 1.27 8.70 13.78
CA LEU A 149 1.67 8.86 15.17
C LEU A 149 2.68 7.78 15.52
N VAL A 150 3.83 8.14 16.11
CA VAL A 150 4.73 7.20 16.77
C VAL A 150 4.75 7.53 18.25
N LEU A 151 4.34 6.56 19.06
CA LEU A 151 4.49 6.59 20.51
C LEU A 151 5.82 5.92 20.87
N ARG A 152 6.65 6.64 21.61
CA ARG A 152 7.98 6.20 22.02
C ARG A 152 8.14 6.33 23.53
N GLY A 153 8.42 5.21 24.17
CA GLY A 153 8.58 5.10 25.61
C GLY A 153 8.73 3.64 26.00
N ASP A 154 8.80 3.39 27.30
CA ASP A 154 8.87 2.03 27.83
C ASP A 154 7.47 1.42 27.95
N LYS A 155 7.41 0.08 27.94
CA LYS A 155 6.18 -0.69 28.19
C LYS A 155 5.01 -0.29 27.29
N LEU A 156 5.27 -0.21 25.99
CA LEU A 156 4.24 0.01 24.97
C LEU A 156 3.94 -1.29 24.20
N SER A 157 2.70 -1.41 23.72
CA SER A 157 2.23 -2.55 22.94
C SER A 157 1.31 -2.10 21.81
N ARG A 158 1.45 -2.74 20.65
CA ARG A 158 0.51 -2.56 19.53
C ARG A 158 -0.84 -3.23 19.73
N MET A 159 -1.03 -4.00 20.81
CA MET A 159 -2.27 -4.72 21.08
C MET A 159 -3.32 -3.79 21.69
N VAL A 160 -3.68 -2.74 20.94
CA VAL A 160 -4.68 -1.73 21.32
C VAL A 160 -5.65 -1.50 20.17
N SER A 161 -6.90 -1.19 20.50
CA SER A 161 -7.95 -0.97 19.51
C SER A 161 -7.76 0.34 18.73
N ASP A 162 -8.26 0.36 17.50
CA ASP A 162 -8.35 1.57 16.69
C ASP A 162 -9.34 2.59 17.28
N ILE A 163 -9.11 3.88 16.99
CA ILE A 163 -10.03 4.98 17.28
C ILE A 163 -10.91 5.29 16.07
N ASP A 164 -10.32 5.18 14.86
CA ASP A 164 -11.08 5.30 13.61
C ASP A 164 -12.04 4.09 13.48
N VAL A 165 -13.34 4.34 13.64
CA VAL A 165 -14.40 3.31 13.51
C VAL A 165 -14.77 2.98 12.06
N HIS A 166 -14.01 3.52 11.09
CA HIS A 166 -14.22 3.31 9.66
C HIS A 166 -15.54 3.84 9.07
N GLU A 167 -16.38 4.49 9.86
CA GLU A 167 -17.71 4.96 9.47
C GLU A 167 -17.98 6.41 9.89
N VAL A 168 -18.89 7.08 9.17
CA VAL A 168 -19.40 8.42 9.49
C VAL A 168 -20.74 8.25 10.24
N GLY A 169 -21.05 9.17 11.14
CA GLY A 169 -22.27 9.12 11.96
C GLY A 169 -22.14 8.25 13.21
N VAL A 170 -20.94 7.71 13.46
CA VAL A 170 -20.65 6.86 14.62
C VAL A 170 -19.80 7.65 15.62
N ARG A 171 -20.09 7.48 16.92
CA ARG A 171 -19.32 8.07 18.01
C ARG A 171 -17.99 7.34 18.18
N ILE A 172 -16.89 8.07 18.33
CA ILE A 172 -15.60 7.45 18.64
C ILE A 172 -15.64 6.81 20.03
N GLY A 173 -15.11 5.61 20.13
CA GLY A 173 -14.92 4.91 21.40
C GLY A 173 -13.66 5.38 22.13
N LYS A 174 -13.48 4.89 23.35
CA LYS A 174 -12.18 4.94 24.03
C LYS A 174 -11.29 3.83 23.50
N PRO A 175 -9.97 4.07 23.33
CA PRO A 175 -9.05 2.98 23.05
C PRO A 175 -9.08 1.98 24.21
N ARG A 176 -9.01 0.69 23.86
CA ARG A 176 -8.97 -0.41 24.82
C ARG A 176 -7.82 -1.34 24.51
N PRO A 177 -7.22 -1.96 25.54
CA PRO A 177 -6.28 -3.06 25.31
C PRO A 177 -7.00 -4.22 24.62
N LEU A 178 -6.27 -4.94 23.76
CA LEU A 178 -6.76 -6.12 23.03
C LEU A 178 -6.24 -7.43 23.65
N ASP A 179 -5.36 -7.34 24.63
CA ASP A 179 -4.91 -8.44 25.49
C ASP A 179 -4.77 -7.94 26.94
N ASP A 180 -4.42 -8.85 27.85
CA ASP A 180 -4.31 -8.56 29.29
C ASP A 180 -2.92 -8.03 29.71
N SER A 181 -2.08 -7.60 28.75
CA SER A 181 -0.74 -7.09 29.07
C SER A 181 -0.79 -5.69 29.69
N ILE A 182 0.13 -5.42 30.62
CA ILE A 182 0.29 -4.10 31.24
C ILE A 182 0.66 -3.06 30.18
N GLU A 183 1.45 -3.48 29.18
CA GLU A 183 1.88 -2.67 28.06
C GLU A 183 0.70 -2.24 27.16
N ALA A 184 -0.27 -3.13 26.91
CA ALA A 184 -1.47 -2.78 26.15
C ALA A 184 -2.37 -1.83 26.93
N GLU A 185 -2.57 -2.06 28.23
CA GLU A 185 -3.35 -1.15 29.08
C GLU A 185 -2.69 0.24 29.15
N HIS A 186 -1.36 0.27 29.32
CA HIS A 186 -0.58 1.50 29.32
C HIS A 186 -0.73 2.25 28.00
N THR A 187 -0.53 1.58 26.88
CA THR A 187 -0.64 2.19 25.55
C THR A 187 -2.06 2.72 25.27
N ALA A 188 -3.10 2.01 25.73
CA ALA A 188 -4.48 2.47 25.58
C ALA A 188 -4.73 3.78 26.36
N LYS A 189 -4.19 3.92 27.58
CA LYS A 189 -4.28 5.17 28.37
C LYS A 189 -3.57 6.33 27.68
N ILE A 190 -2.34 6.11 27.22
CA ILE A 190 -1.57 7.12 26.48
C ILE A 190 -2.29 7.53 25.18
N LEU A 191 -2.89 6.57 24.47
CA LEU A 191 -3.65 6.86 23.26
C LEU A 191 -4.95 7.65 23.54
N GLU A 192 -5.64 7.37 24.65
CA GLU A 192 -6.79 8.15 25.11
C GLU A 192 -6.38 9.60 25.43
N GLU A 193 -5.25 9.76 26.12
CA GLU A 193 -4.69 11.07 26.45
C GLU A 193 -4.32 11.85 25.19
N PHE A 194 -3.65 11.19 24.22
CA PHE A 194 -3.31 11.78 22.92
C PHE A 194 -4.55 12.30 22.20
N VAL A 195 -5.57 11.46 22.01
CA VAL A 195 -6.80 11.85 21.29
C VAL A 195 -7.51 13.00 22.00
N THR A 196 -7.56 12.98 23.33
CA THR A 196 -8.22 14.01 24.14
C THR A 196 -7.49 15.35 24.05
N LYS A 197 -6.17 15.36 24.25
CA LYS A 197 -5.37 16.58 24.21
C LYS A 197 -5.29 17.18 22.80
N THR A 198 -5.05 16.35 21.79
CA THR A 198 -5.01 16.81 20.38
C THR A 198 -6.33 17.44 19.96
N ARG A 199 -7.46 16.82 20.29
CA ARG A 199 -8.79 17.39 20.03
C ARG A 199 -8.95 18.78 20.64
N ARG A 200 -8.59 18.95 21.91
CA ARG A 200 -8.68 20.25 22.61
C ARG A 200 -7.83 21.34 21.93
N ILE A 201 -6.63 21.00 21.50
CA ILE A 201 -5.72 21.92 20.78
C ILE A 201 -6.33 22.29 19.42
N LEU A 202 -6.75 21.29 18.65
CA LEU A 202 -7.22 21.47 17.27
C LEU A 202 -8.56 22.20 17.20
N GLU A 203 -9.51 21.92 18.11
CA GLU A 203 -10.80 22.64 18.17
C GLU A 203 -10.63 24.15 18.33
N ASN A 204 -9.59 24.57 19.07
CA ASN A 204 -9.35 25.98 19.35
C ASN A 204 -8.38 26.65 18.37
N HIS A 205 -7.76 25.88 17.47
CA HIS A 205 -6.72 26.35 16.57
C HIS A 205 -7.27 27.41 15.58
N PRO A 206 -6.57 28.55 15.37
CA PRO A 206 -7.03 29.62 14.48
C PRO A 206 -7.41 29.15 13.07
N LEU A 207 -6.62 28.24 12.49
CA LEU A 207 -6.91 27.66 11.18
C LEU A 207 -8.25 26.94 11.13
N ASN A 208 -8.62 26.18 12.17
CA ASN A 208 -9.92 25.51 12.20
C ASN A 208 -11.08 26.49 12.35
N LYS A 209 -10.90 27.59 13.09
CA LYS A 209 -11.88 28.69 13.17
C LYS A 209 -12.08 29.34 11.80
N GLU A 210 -11.01 29.58 11.07
CA GLU A 210 -11.05 30.12 9.71
C GLU A 210 -11.75 29.15 8.73
N ARG A 211 -11.45 27.86 8.80
CA ARG A 211 -12.11 26.83 7.99
C ARG A 211 -13.62 26.84 8.21
N VAL A 212 -14.06 26.87 9.47
CA VAL A 212 -15.49 26.95 9.81
C VAL A 212 -16.12 28.24 9.28
N ALA A 213 -15.46 29.39 9.42
CA ALA A 213 -15.95 30.67 8.89
C ALA A 213 -16.10 30.65 7.36
N LYS A 214 -15.31 29.84 6.65
CA LYS A 214 -15.39 29.60 5.21
C LYS A 214 -16.38 28.49 4.82
N GLY A 215 -17.13 27.91 5.78
CA GLY A 215 -18.03 26.79 5.54
C GLY A 215 -17.32 25.45 5.26
N LEU A 216 -16.01 25.36 5.51
CA LEU A 216 -15.22 24.14 5.36
C LEU A 216 -15.27 23.28 6.63
N ARG A 217 -15.04 21.98 6.45
CA ARG A 217 -14.95 21.02 7.56
C ARG A 217 -13.69 21.28 8.39
N PRO A 218 -13.78 21.52 9.72
CA PRO A 218 -12.59 21.65 10.56
C PRO A 218 -11.90 20.29 10.76
N ALA A 219 -10.58 20.28 10.78
CA ALA A 219 -9.78 19.12 11.16
C ALA A 219 -9.51 19.18 12.67
N ASN A 220 -10.57 18.96 13.45
CA ASN A 220 -10.56 19.14 14.91
C ASN A 220 -10.24 17.87 15.71
N ALA A 221 -9.99 16.75 15.03
CA ALA A 221 -9.60 15.51 15.67
C ALA A 221 -8.54 14.76 14.86
N VAL A 222 -7.76 13.94 15.55
CA VAL A 222 -6.88 12.93 14.97
C VAL A 222 -7.47 11.57 15.31
N LEU A 223 -7.61 10.69 14.31
CA LEU A 223 -8.12 9.33 14.44
C LEU A 223 -7.01 8.30 14.20
N PRO A 224 -6.30 7.83 15.24
CA PRO A 224 -5.32 6.75 15.14
C PRO A 224 -5.96 5.39 14.84
N ARG A 225 -5.26 4.57 14.06
CA ARG A 225 -5.64 3.19 13.72
C ARG A 225 -4.47 2.36 13.22
N GLY A 226 -4.66 1.05 13.19
CA GLY A 226 -3.71 0.08 12.67
C GLY A 226 -2.41 0.10 13.45
N ALA A 227 -2.48 0.00 14.78
CA ALA A 227 -1.31 -0.04 15.65
C ALA A 227 -0.28 -1.06 15.14
N GLY A 228 0.99 -0.66 15.09
CA GLY A 228 2.06 -1.53 14.63
C GLY A 228 3.42 -1.23 15.24
N THR A 229 4.26 -2.25 15.31
CA THR A 229 5.64 -2.17 15.81
C THR A 229 6.64 -2.36 14.67
N LEU A 230 7.90 -2.02 14.92
CA LEU A 230 9.00 -2.28 13.99
C LEU A 230 8.90 -3.71 13.40
N PRO A 231 8.80 -3.87 12.07
CA PRO A 231 8.70 -5.18 11.43
C PRO A 231 9.93 -6.04 11.71
N ASN A 232 9.72 -7.28 12.14
CA ASN A 232 10.78 -8.27 12.31
C ASN A 232 10.85 -9.18 11.08
N VAL A 233 11.44 -8.65 10.00
CA VAL A 233 11.57 -9.33 8.71
C VAL A 233 13.04 -9.35 8.29
N LYS A 234 13.49 -10.47 7.74
CA LYS A 234 14.84 -10.54 7.16
C LYS A 234 14.91 -9.66 5.91
N PRO A 235 15.92 -8.78 5.75
CA PRO A 235 16.08 -7.99 4.55
C PRO A 235 16.12 -8.85 3.28
N PHE A 236 15.53 -8.36 2.19
CA PHE A 236 15.43 -9.10 0.93
C PHE A 236 16.79 -9.47 0.35
N LYS A 237 17.77 -8.56 0.50
CA LYS A 237 19.17 -8.81 0.12
C LYS A 237 19.78 -9.99 0.88
N GLU A 238 19.42 -10.22 2.14
CA GLU A 238 19.94 -11.36 2.91
C GLU A 238 19.34 -12.69 2.44
N ILE A 239 18.10 -12.68 1.92
CA ILE A 239 17.43 -13.89 1.44
C ILE A 239 17.88 -14.25 0.02
N TRP A 240 17.98 -13.26 -0.87
CA TRP A 240 18.14 -13.48 -2.31
C TRP A 240 19.45 -12.95 -2.90
N ASP A 241 20.26 -12.24 -2.12
CA ASP A 241 21.50 -11.59 -2.57
C ASP A 241 21.27 -10.73 -3.83
N MET A 242 20.31 -9.82 -3.74
CA MET A 242 19.96 -8.88 -4.81
C MET A 242 20.02 -7.45 -4.30
N LYS A 243 20.54 -6.55 -5.14
CA LYS A 243 20.46 -5.12 -4.89
C LYS A 243 19.09 -4.61 -5.34
N THR A 244 18.29 -4.13 -4.40
CA THR A 244 16.86 -3.85 -4.60
C THR A 244 16.54 -2.36 -4.53
N ALA A 245 15.68 -1.87 -5.42
CA ALA A 245 15.08 -0.55 -5.29
C ALA A 245 13.56 -0.56 -5.50
N ALA A 246 12.88 0.42 -4.91
CA ALA A 246 11.44 0.60 -5.00
C ALA A 246 11.04 2.00 -5.50
N ILE A 247 10.08 2.04 -6.41
CA ILE A 247 9.45 3.24 -6.93
C ILE A 247 7.95 3.14 -6.64
N ALA A 248 7.47 3.87 -5.64
CA ALA A 248 6.08 3.86 -5.22
C ALA A 248 5.57 5.27 -4.90
N GLY A 249 4.24 5.44 -4.96
CA GLY A 249 3.61 6.73 -4.62
C GLY A 249 3.28 6.86 -3.14
N GLY A 250 2.44 5.96 -2.63
CA GLY A 250 1.95 6.01 -1.25
C GLY A 250 2.97 5.60 -0.20
N ALA A 251 2.88 6.19 0.99
CA ALA A 251 3.76 5.91 2.13
C ALA A 251 3.78 4.43 2.51
N LEU A 252 2.62 3.77 2.62
CA LEU A 252 2.52 2.36 2.95
C LEU A 252 3.48 1.45 2.14
N TYR A 253 3.49 1.59 0.82
CA TYR A 253 4.28 0.75 -0.08
C TYR A 253 5.78 1.04 0.05
N LYS A 254 6.14 2.31 0.19
CA LYS A 254 7.51 2.74 0.51
C LYS A 254 7.95 2.16 1.86
N GLY A 255 7.05 2.12 2.83
CA GLY A 255 7.25 1.55 4.15
C GLY A 255 7.54 0.06 4.13
N VAL A 256 6.73 -0.72 3.41
CA VAL A 256 6.97 -2.16 3.22
C VAL A 256 8.32 -2.37 2.53
N ALA A 257 8.58 -1.69 1.41
CA ALA A 257 9.85 -1.81 0.70
C ALA A 257 11.06 -1.47 1.60
N ARG A 258 10.96 -0.40 2.39
CA ARG A 258 12.00 0.01 3.33
C ARG A 258 12.21 -1.00 4.46
N ALA A 259 11.14 -1.58 4.99
CA ALA A 259 11.21 -2.65 5.99
C ALA A 259 11.96 -3.89 5.44
N LEU A 260 11.85 -4.14 4.13
CA LEU A 260 12.56 -5.22 3.44
C LEU A 260 13.98 -4.83 2.97
N GLY A 261 14.43 -3.60 3.26
CA GLY A 261 15.77 -3.13 2.91
C GLY A 261 15.94 -2.61 1.49
N PHE A 262 14.85 -2.18 0.83
CA PHE A 262 14.92 -1.61 -0.52
C PHE A 262 15.35 -0.14 -0.47
N ASP A 263 16.17 0.27 -1.44
CA ASP A 263 16.46 1.68 -1.67
C ASP A 263 15.23 2.36 -2.31
N LEU A 264 14.74 3.43 -1.67
CA LEU A 264 13.59 4.18 -2.19
C LEU A 264 14.06 5.19 -3.24
N ILE A 265 13.51 5.09 -4.45
CA ILE A 265 13.75 6.05 -5.52
C ILE A 265 12.57 7.02 -5.58
N GLU A 266 12.84 8.26 -5.17
CA GLU A 266 11.86 9.34 -5.23
C GLU A 266 11.69 9.85 -6.65
N VAL A 267 10.42 9.95 -7.08
CA VAL A 267 10.06 10.45 -8.40
C VAL A 267 9.21 11.70 -8.21
N PRO A 268 9.64 12.86 -8.74
CA PRO A 268 8.84 14.08 -8.66
C PRO A 268 7.43 13.87 -9.22
N ASP A 269 6.43 14.39 -8.51
CA ASP A 269 5.00 14.31 -8.85
C ASP A 269 4.42 12.88 -8.93
N ALA A 270 5.08 11.90 -8.32
CA ALA A 270 4.56 10.54 -8.16
C ALA A 270 3.49 10.44 -7.05
N THR A 271 2.35 11.11 -7.24
CA THR A 271 1.31 11.29 -6.21
C THR A 271 0.52 10.02 -5.87
N GLY A 272 0.61 8.95 -6.68
CA GLY A 272 -0.19 7.74 -6.49
C GLY A 272 -1.69 7.91 -6.81
N THR A 273 -2.07 9.00 -7.48
CA THR A 273 -3.43 9.24 -7.99
C THR A 273 -3.48 9.03 -9.52
N VAL A 274 -4.63 9.24 -10.15
CA VAL A 274 -4.76 9.22 -11.62
C VAL A 274 -3.93 10.29 -12.34
N ASN A 275 -3.50 11.34 -11.63
CA ASN A 275 -2.65 12.40 -12.16
C ASN A 275 -1.16 12.20 -11.80
N THR A 276 -0.78 11.01 -11.31
CA THR A 276 0.61 10.70 -10.95
C THR A 276 1.54 10.78 -12.17
N ASN A 277 2.78 11.18 -11.95
CA ASN A 277 3.83 11.18 -12.97
C ASN A 277 4.31 9.74 -13.29
N LEU A 278 3.47 8.98 -13.99
CA LEU A 278 3.78 7.60 -14.37
C LEU A 278 4.98 7.53 -15.31
N LYS A 279 5.06 8.41 -16.31
CA LYS A 279 6.23 8.54 -17.20
C LYS A 279 7.54 8.70 -16.44
N GLY A 280 7.53 9.56 -15.42
CA GLY A 280 8.65 9.74 -14.51
C GLY A 280 9.03 8.44 -13.81
N LYS A 281 8.05 7.70 -13.28
CA LYS A 281 8.31 6.39 -12.65
C LYS A 281 8.94 5.40 -13.61
N ILE A 282 8.43 5.31 -14.85
CA ILE A 282 8.97 4.40 -15.87
C ILE A 282 10.41 4.76 -16.21
N LYS A 283 10.70 6.05 -16.43
CA LYS A 283 12.07 6.52 -16.69
C LYS A 283 13.02 6.17 -15.54
N HIS A 284 12.62 6.45 -14.30
CA HIS A 284 13.46 6.14 -13.14
C HIS A 284 13.65 4.62 -12.95
N ALA A 285 12.64 3.79 -13.26
CA ALA A 285 12.77 2.34 -13.22
C ALA A 285 13.80 1.85 -14.25
N THR A 286 13.72 2.35 -15.49
CA THR A 286 14.69 2.05 -16.55
C THR A 286 16.11 2.48 -16.16
N ASP A 287 16.28 3.68 -15.62
CA ASP A 287 17.60 4.16 -15.17
C ASP A 287 18.13 3.36 -13.97
N ALA A 288 17.27 2.98 -13.04
CA ALA A 288 17.64 2.20 -11.86
C ALA A 288 18.17 0.80 -12.23
N LEU A 289 17.68 0.20 -13.31
CA LEU A 289 18.20 -1.07 -13.81
C LEU A 289 19.65 -1.03 -14.26
N LYS A 290 20.31 0.13 -14.34
CA LYS A 290 21.77 0.21 -14.52
C LYS A 290 22.53 -0.17 -13.24
N THR A 291 21.91 0.02 -12.08
CA THR A 291 22.57 -0.04 -10.77
C THR A 291 22.02 -1.13 -9.85
N TYR A 292 20.75 -1.50 -10.01
CA TYR A 292 20.03 -2.47 -9.19
C TYR A 292 19.76 -3.76 -9.97
N ASP A 293 19.50 -4.84 -9.23
CA ASP A 293 19.20 -6.16 -9.78
C ASP A 293 17.69 -6.44 -9.74
N PHE A 294 16.96 -5.88 -8.79
CA PHE A 294 15.52 -6.03 -8.65
C PHE A 294 14.84 -4.68 -8.43
N ILE A 295 13.88 -4.34 -9.29
CA ILE A 295 13.08 -3.12 -9.19
C ILE A 295 11.63 -3.46 -8.86
N PHE A 296 11.12 -2.90 -7.77
CA PHE A 296 9.69 -2.87 -7.48
C PHE A 296 9.07 -1.56 -7.98
N LEU A 297 8.19 -1.65 -8.97
CA LEU A 297 7.44 -0.53 -9.52
C LEU A 297 5.96 -0.64 -9.13
N HIS A 298 5.50 0.27 -8.28
CA HIS A 298 4.13 0.31 -7.80
C HIS A 298 3.31 1.41 -8.47
N ILE A 299 2.10 1.05 -8.93
CA ILE A 299 1.18 1.95 -9.62
C ILE A 299 -0.19 1.90 -8.92
N LYS A 300 -0.52 2.97 -8.18
CA LYS A 300 -1.71 3.05 -7.31
C LYS A 300 -3.02 3.43 -8.01
N ALA A 301 -2.95 4.00 -9.22
CA ALA A 301 -4.06 4.69 -9.85
C ALA A 301 -5.31 3.82 -10.06
N THR A 302 -5.14 2.52 -10.37
CA THR A 302 -6.22 1.55 -10.58
C THR A 302 -7.10 1.35 -9.36
N ASP A 303 -6.52 1.22 -8.18
CA ASP A 303 -7.28 1.06 -6.93
C ASP A 303 -8.01 2.34 -6.52
N THR A 304 -7.40 3.50 -6.77
CA THR A 304 -8.00 4.81 -6.47
C THR A 304 -9.38 4.94 -7.15
N VAL A 305 -9.44 4.64 -8.45
CA VAL A 305 -10.71 4.72 -9.20
C VAL A 305 -11.65 3.55 -8.92
N SER A 306 -11.13 2.43 -8.40
CA SER A 306 -11.95 1.32 -7.93
C SER A 306 -12.75 1.71 -6.68
N HIS A 307 -12.10 2.37 -5.71
CA HIS A 307 -12.76 2.89 -4.52
C HIS A 307 -13.81 3.98 -4.83
N ASP A 308 -13.60 4.75 -5.90
CA ASP A 308 -14.58 5.73 -6.41
C ASP A 308 -15.74 5.09 -7.20
N LYS A 309 -15.78 3.75 -7.26
CA LYS A 309 -16.79 2.93 -7.93
C LYS A 309 -16.97 3.26 -9.41
N ASN A 310 -15.87 3.43 -10.13
CA ASN A 310 -15.88 3.85 -11.53
C ASN A 310 -15.19 2.83 -12.47
N PRO A 311 -15.93 1.79 -12.94
CA PRO A 311 -15.38 0.77 -13.83
C PRO A 311 -14.85 1.32 -15.16
N VAL A 312 -15.56 2.29 -15.75
CA VAL A 312 -15.16 2.93 -17.01
C VAL A 312 -13.83 3.65 -16.84
N LYS A 313 -13.66 4.39 -15.74
CA LYS A 313 -12.40 5.07 -15.46
C LYS A 313 -11.27 4.09 -15.14
N LYS A 314 -11.57 2.99 -14.44
CA LYS A 314 -10.58 1.92 -14.21
C LYS A 314 -10.06 1.32 -15.52
N LYS A 315 -10.96 1.06 -16.48
CA LYS A 315 -10.59 0.64 -17.84
C LYS A 315 -9.65 1.64 -18.52
N GLU A 316 -10.00 2.94 -18.52
CA GLU A 316 -9.13 3.99 -19.10
C GLU A 316 -7.76 4.07 -18.42
N VAL A 317 -7.70 3.90 -17.09
CA VAL A 317 -6.45 3.88 -16.32
C VAL A 317 -5.60 2.68 -16.69
N ILE A 318 -6.20 1.51 -16.91
CA ILE A 318 -5.49 0.30 -17.40
C ILE A 318 -4.90 0.54 -18.80
N GLU A 319 -5.70 1.09 -19.73
CA GLU A 319 -5.24 1.44 -21.08
C GLU A 319 -4.07 2.43 -21.04
N TRP A 320 -4.18 3.42 -20.14
CA TRP A 320 -3.11 4.38 -19.89
C TRP A 320 -1.83 3.71 -19.38
N ILE A 321 -1.92 2.89 -18.32
CA ILE A 321 -0.76 2.20 -17.76
C ILE A 321 -0.10 1.31 -18.81
N SER A 322 -0.90 0.51 -19.54
CA SER A 322 -0.40 -0.33 -20.62
C SER A 322 0.45 0.47 -21.62
N ARG A 323 0.01 1.65 -22.04
CA ARG A 323 0.78 2.49 -22.96
C ARG A 323 2.07 3.02 -22.33
N GLU A 324 2.02 3.48 -21.08
CA GLU A 324 3.17 4.13 -20.45
C GLU A 324 4.27 3.15 -20.06
N ILE A 325 3.96 1.89 -19.73
CA ILE A 325 4.97 0.90 -19.36
C ILE A 325 5.74 0.33 -20.57
N THR A 326 5.28 0.57 -21.80
CA THR A 326 5.88 0.01 -23.03
C THR A 326 7.39 0.21 -23.12
N PRO A 327 7.97 1.42 -22.88
CA PRO A 327 9.42 1.60 -22.98
C PRO A 327 10.22 0.76 -21.98
N LEU A 328 9.65 0.44 -20.82
CA LEU A 328 10.28 -0.44 -19.84
C LEU A 328 10.23 -1.89 -20.29
N VAL A 329 9.11 -2.32 -20.86
CA VAL A 329 8.95 -3.67 -21.44
C VAL A 329 9.89 -3.87 -22.63
N ASP A 330 10.00 -2.88 -23.52
CA ASP A 330 10.92 -2.90 -24.66
C ASP A 330 12.37 -3.09 -24.21
N MET A 331 12.79 -2.38 -23.17
CA MET A 331 14.14 -2.51 -22.62
C MET A 331 14.36 -3.85 -21.92
N VAL A 332 13.39 -4.32 -21.13
CA VAL A 332 13.47 -5.65 -20.49
C VAL A 332 13.63 -6.75 -21.53
N GLU A 333 12.89 -6.68 -22.64
CA GLU A 333 13.01 -7.66 -23.72
C GLU A 333 14.36 -7.56 -24.44
N ALA A 334 14.81 -6.34 -24.77
CA ALA A 334 16.09 -6.12 -25.46
C ALA A 334 17.31 -6.56 -24.63
N GLU A 335 17.24 -6.44 -23.31
CA GLU A 335 18.32 -6.77 -22.39
C GLU A 335 18.19 -8.19 -21.79
N GLU A 336 17.19 -8.96 -22.23
CA GLU A 336 16.92 -10.32 -21.73
C GLU A 336 16.73 -10.37 -20.18
N TYR A 337 16.06 -9.37 -19.63
CA TYR A 337 15.70 -9.32 -18.20
C TYR A 337 14.36 -10.01 -17.94
N TYR A 338 14.03 -10.21 -16.65
CA TYR A 338 12.74 -10.73 -16.23
C TYR A 338 11.77 -9.61 -15.85
N LEU A 339 10.49 -9.80 -16.10
CA LEU A 339 9.44 -8.88 -15.66
C LEU A 339 8.22 -9.65 -15.17
N ILE A 340 7.65 -9.18 -14.07
CA ILE A 340 6.37 -9.63 -13.54
C ILE A 340 5.37 -8.50 -13.66
N LEU A 341 4.18 -8.80 -14.17
CA LEU A 341 3.01 -7.92 -14.11
C LEU A 341 1.92 -8.59 -13.28
N THR A 342 1.45 -7.90 -12.23
CA THR A 342 0.35 -8.38 -11.40
C THR A 342 -0.36 -7.25 -10.65
N ALA A 343 -1.27 -7.60 -9.76
CA ALA A 343 -1.91 -6.73 -8.77
C ALA A 343 -1.60 -7.22 -7.35
N ASP A 344 -1.74 -6.35 -6.36
CA ASP A 344 -1.63 -6.73 -4.94
C ASP A 344 -2.95 -7.22 -4.36
N HIS A 345 -4.08 -6.92 -5.00
CA HIS A 345 -5.39 -7.45 -4.67
C HIS A 345 -6.43 -7.16 -5.76
N THR A 346 -7.60 -7.75 -5.58
CA THR A 346 -8.81 -7.41 -6.34
C THR A 346 -9.58 -6.34 -5.58
N THR A 347 -9.87 -5.22 -6.25
CA THR A 347 -10.79 -4.18 -5.77
C THR A 347 -11.90 -4.02 -6.80
N PRO A 348 -13.02 -4.77 -6.71
CA PRO A 348 -14.05 -4.71 -7.71
C PRO A 348 -14.64 -3.30 -7.82
N SER A 349 -14.62 -2.74 -9.02
CA SER A 349 -14.94 -1.33 -9.26
C SER A 349 -16.43 -0.99 -9.18
N GLU A 350 -17.33 -1.96 -9.02
CA GLU A 350 -18.71 -1.71 -8.60
C GLU A 350 -18.90 -1.75 -7.07
N VAL A 351 -17.97 -2.42 -6.36
CA VAL A 351 -18.02 -2.61 -4.90
C VAL A 351 -17.25 -1.50 -4.19
N GLY A 352 -16.04 -1.19 -4.68
CA GLY A 352 -15.15 -0.18 -4.11
C GLY A 352 -14.44 -0.61 -2.83
N GLU A 353 -14.23 -1.91 -2.62
CA GLU A 353 -13.54 -2.47 -1.46
C GLU A 353 -12.71 -3.68 -1.88
N HIS A 354 -11.67 -4.00 -1.12
CA HIS A 354 -10.85 -5.17 -1.40
C HIS A 354 -11.66 -6.46 -1.23
N ARG A 355 -11.43 -7.42 -2.12
CA ARG A 355 -12.04 -8.75 -2.10
C ARG A 355 -10.98 -9.82 -2.29
N GLY A 356 -11.26 -11.02 -1.81
CA GLY A 356 -10.36 -12.18 -1.88
C GLY A 356 -10.45 -12.94 -3.20
N ASP A 357 -10.84 -12.27 -4.29
CA ASP A 357 -10.77 -12.85 -5.63
C ASP A 357 -9.30 -12.88 -6.06
N PRO A 358 -8.81 -13.97 -6.69
CA PRO A 358 -7.42 -14.06 -7.12
C PRO A 358 -7.13 -13.03 -8.21
N VAL A 359 -5.87 -12.61 -8.30
CA VAL A 359 -5.42 -11.60 -9.28
C VAL A 359 -4.67 -12.26 -10.44
N PRO A 360 -4.70 -11.71 -11.66
CA PRO A 360 -3.88 -12.20 -12.76
C PRO A 360 -2.39 -11.90 -12.50
N VAL A 361 -1.53 -12.82 -12.93
CA VAL A 361 -0.07 -12.68 -12.89
C VAL A 361 0.53 -13.21 -14.18
N ALA A 362 1.57 -12.55 -14.68
CA ALA A 362 2.37 -13.02 -15.81
C ALA A 362 3.85 -12.73 -15.54
N ILE A 363 4.70 -13.68 -15.90
CA ILE A 363 6.16 -13.58 -15.81
C ILE A 363 6.72 -13.68 -17.23
N MET A 364 7.50 -12.70 -17.66
CA MET A 364 8.17 -12.65 -18.96
C MET A 364 9.69 -12.69 -18.74
N GLY A 365 10.43 -13.38 -19.62
CA GLY A 365 11.88 -13.47 -19.54
C GLY A 365 12.46 -14.37 -20.64
N PRO A 366 13.80 -14.47 -20.75
CA PRO A 366 14.49 -15.16 -21.85
C PRO A 366 14.23 -16.68 -21.91
N ASP A 367 14.14 -17.35 -20.76
CA ASP A 367 13.98 -18.80 -20.63
C ASP A 367 12.64 -19.22 -19.99
N VAL A 368 11.73 -18.26 -19.81
CA VAL A 368 10.39 -18.53 -19.30
C VAL A 368 9.64 -19.44 -20.26
N ARG A 369 8.97 -20.45 -19.73
CA ARG A 369 8.14 -21.37 -20.51
C ARG A 369 6.88 -20.65 -20.97
N ARG A 370 6.94 -20.09 -22.18
CA ARG A 370 5.82 -19.39 -22.78
C ARG A 370 4.60 -20.30 -22.89
N ASP A 371 3.47 -19.85 -22.37
CA ASP A 371 2.19 -20.55 -22.49
C ASP A 371 1.36 -19.99 -23.67
N TRP A 372 0.11 -20.44 -23.81
CA TRP A 372 -0.77 -20.05 -24.92
C TRP A 372 -1.62 -18.80 -24.61
N ILE A 373 -1.32 -18.05 -23.54
CA ILE A 373 -2.13 -16.91 -23.11
C ILE A 373 -1.75 -15.65 -23.89
N GLU A 374 -2.65 -15.18 -24.74
CA GLU A 374 -2.43 -13.97 -25.55
C GLU A 374 -2.98 -12.69 -24.90
N LYS A 375 -3.79 -12.81 -23.85
CA LYS A 375 -4.46 -11.69 -23.19
C LYS A 375 -4.23 -11.71 -21.69
N PHE A 376 -3.91 -10.53 -21.14
CA PHE A 376 -3.72 -10.36 -19.71
C PHE A 376 -5.03 -9.89 -19.06
N ASP A 377 -5.81 -10.85 -18.57
CA ASP A 377 -7.05 -10.61 -17.81
C ASP A 377 -7.34 -11.76 -16.84
N GLU A 378 -8.30 -11.57 -15.94
CA GLU A 378 -8.63 -12.53 -14.88
C GLU A 378 -8.98 -13.92 -15.42
N LEU A 379 -9.70 -14.01 -16.55
CA LEU A 379 -10.13 -15.29 -17.12
C LEU A 379 -9.06 -15.91 -18.00
N SER A 380 -8.40 -15.14 -18.85
CA SER A 380 -7.34 -15.64 -19.72
C SER A 380 -6.18 -16.18 -18.88
N CYS A 381 -5.68 -15.41 -17.91
CA CYS A 381 -4.56 -15.84 -17.06
C CYS A 381 -4.92 -17.03 -16.16
N SER A 382 -6.20 -17.27 -15.83
CA SER A 382 -6.62 -18.46 -15.07
C SER A 382 -6.33 -19.79 -15.79
N ARG A 383 -6.03 -19.74 -17.09
CA ARG A 383 -5.70 -20.90 -17.93
C ARG A 383 -4.20 -21.00 -18.23
N GLY A 384 -3.37 -20.14 -17.65
CA GLY A 384 -1.94 -20.09 -17.91
C GLY A 384 -1.13 -21.16 -17.17
N GLY A 385 0.14 -21.31 -17.57
CA GLY A 385 1.06 -22.34 -17.10
C GLY A 385 1.44 -22.25 -15.62
N LEU A 386 1.44 -21.05 -15.03
CA LEU A 386 1.65 -20.85 -13.59
C LEU A 386 0.48 -21.40 -12.75
N SER A 387 -0.67 -21.70 -13.38
CA SER A 387 -1.87 -22.21 -12.72
C SER A 387 -2.37 -21.24 -11.64
N ARG A 388 -2.65 -21.73 -10.43
CA ARG A 388 -3.09 -20.93 -9.27
C ARG A 388 -2.07 -21.03 -8.15
N ILE A 389 -1.42 -19.92 -7.82
CA ILE A 389 -0.36 -19.84 -6.80
C ILE A 389 -0.77 -18.94 -5.64
N ARG A 390 0.02 -18.91 -4.57
CA ARG A 390 -0.10 -17.91 -3.50
C ARG A 390 0.86 -16.75 -3.70
N GLY A 391 0.56 -15.59 -3.09
CA GLY A 391 1.45 -14.44 -3.05
C GLY A 391 2.88 -14.81 -2.65
N THR A 392 3.01 -15.64 -1.61
CA THR A 392 4.28 -16.11 -1.05
C THR A 392 5.11 -16.99 -1.99
N ASP A 393 4.50 -17.53 -3.05
CA ASP A 393 5.18 -18.40 -4.01
C ASP A 393 5.88 -17.58 -5.12
N LEU A 394 5.39 -16.36 -5.39
CA LEU A 394 5.78 -15.54 -6.54
C LEU A 394 7.29 -15.25 -6.58
N MET A 395 7.87 -14.79 -5.46
CA MET A 395 9.31 -14.52 -5.43
C MET A 395 10.13 -15.80 -5.59
N LYS A 396 9.72 -16.93 -5.02
CA LYS A 396 10.46 -18.20 -5.20
C LYS A 396 10.49 -18.63 -6.66
N ILE A 397 9.38 -18.47 -7.37
CA ILE A 397 9.29 -18.76 -8.81
C ILE A 397 10.24 -17.85 -9.60
N LEU A 398 10.21 -16.54 -9.35
CA LEU A 398 11.12 -15.58 -9.99
C LEU A 398 12.60 -15.88 -9.68
N MET A 399 12.91 -16.13 -8.41
CA MET A 399 14.26 -16.39 -7.94
C MET A 399 14.82 -17.70 -8.49
N ASN A 400 13.95 -18.67 -8.79
CA ASN A 400 14.35 -19.87 -9.50
C ASN A 400 14.83 -19.55 -10.93
N TYR A 401 14.07 -18.75 -11.69
CA TYR A 401 14.52 -18.25 -13.01
C TYR A 401 15.82 -17.44 -12.92
N LEU A 402 16.04 -16.72 -11.82
CA LEU A 402 17.28 -15.97 -11.58
C LEU A 402 18.44 -16.83 -11.05
N GLY A 403 18.25 -18.14 -10.84
CA GLY A 403 19.28 -19.04 -10.30
C GLY A 403 19.65 -18.78 -8.84
N LYS A 404 18.72 -18.20 -8.07
CA LYS A 404 18.91 -17.78 -6.66
C LYS A 404 18.32 -18.75 -5.63
N VAL A 405 17.50 -19.71 -6.06
CA VAL A 405 16.93 -20.73 -5.16
C VAL A 405 17.92 -21.90 -5.04
N PRO A 406 18.38 -22.25 -3.83
CA PRO A 406 19.27 -23.40 -3.65
C PRO A 406 18.51 -24.71 -3.86
N LEU A 407 19.25 -25.76 -4.21
CA LEU A 407 18.72 -27.11 -4.24
C LEU A 407 18.24 -27.52 -2.83
N PHE A 408 17.09 -28.18 -2.75
CA PHE A 408 16.58 -28.69 -1.48
C PHE A 408 17.09 -30.11 -1.23
N GLY A 409 17.87 -30.30 -0.17
CA GLY A 409 18.40 -31.61 0.24
C GLY A 409 19.92 -31.77 0.11
N GLU A 410 20.64 -30.71 -0.26
CA GLU A 410 22.11 -30.64 -0.30
C GLU A 410 22.64 -29.46 0.52
#